data_AF-A0A257W3T4-F1
#
_entry.id   AF-A0A257W3T4-F1
#
_cell.length_a   1.000
_cell.length_b   1.000
_cell.length_c   1.000
_cell.angle_alpha   90.00
_cell.angle_beta   90.00
_cell.angle_gamma   90.00
#
_symmetry.space_group_name_H-M   'P 1'
#
loop_
_entity.id
_entity.type
_entity.pdbx_description
1 polymer ?
#
loop_
_entity_poly.entity_id
_entity_poly.type
_entity_poly.pdbx_seq_one_letter_code
_entity_poly.pdbx_strand_id
1 'polypeptide(L)'
;MISRRNIRVKVMQTLYTQASSEGAPVPASYQKVLQSHFELTRSLLLYLTYFLGQIARFSEKNAHQRASKHLPTAEDLKVNIKIAGNKILWKIWEDESYKKAVSAIKPGQLLDEELVKKAYQKLCESPEYRQYISEESRENKQEKEILEFMLENLMLNDDDFINHIEELFSNWSDDGEMIVLLLDGFLKKTSHINFTQMLGDDKAEFARSLLQTVVEKSEHLESLIVPKLKNWDPERIAQLDMILLKMGVAEFLYFETIPPKVTINEYI
;
A
#
# COMPACT_ATOMS: atom_id res chain seq x y z
N MET A 1 -3.58 8.30 -5.09
CA MET A 1 -3.31 7.38 -6.22
C MET A 1 -1.81 7.18 -6.35
N ILE A 2 -1.38 5.98 -6.79
CA ILE A 2 0.05 5.67 -7.05
C ILE A 2 0.67 6.72 -8.00
N SER A 3 1.90 7.17 -7.71
CA SER A 3 2.61 8.16 -8.55
C SER A 3 3.32 7.50 -9.75
N ARG A 4 3.75 8.30 -10.74
CA ARG A 4 4.59 7.77 -11.85
C ARG A 4 5.92 7.23 -11.35
N ARG A 5 6.48 7.80 -10.27
CA ARG A 5 7.69 7.31 -9.62
C ARG A 5 7.52 5.86 -9.13
N ASN A 6 6.43 5.59 -8.42
CA ASN A 6 6.13 4.23 -7.95
C ASN A 6 5.92 3.25 -9.12
N ILE A 7 5.31 3.71 -10.21
CA ILE A 7 5.16 2.90 -11.43
C ILE A 7 6.53 2.55 -12.03
N ARG A 8 7.47 3.49 -12.10
CA ARG A 8 8.85 3.22 -12.55
C ARG A 8 9.51 2.16 -11.67
N VAL A 9 9.36 2.25 -10.35
CA VAL A 9 9.88 1.21 -9.44
C VAL A 9 9.28 -0.17 -9.79
N LYS A 10 7.97 -0.26 -10.03
CA LYS A 10 7.35 -1.55 -10.43
C LYS A 10 7.83 -2.07 -11.78
N VAL A 11 8.05 -1.19 -12.75
CA VAL A 11 8.62 -1.57 -14.05
C VAL A 11 10.07 -2.05 -13.89
N MET A 12 10.87 -1.34 -13.10
CA MET A 12 12.23 -1.76 -12.77
C MET A 12 12.25 -3.14 -12.10
N GLN A 13 11.41 -3.36 -11.09
CA GLN A 13 11.30 -4.64 -10.38
C GLN A 13 10.95 -5.77 -11.36
N THR A 14 9.99 -5.52 -12.26
CA THR A 14 9.59 -6.47 -13.30
C THR A 14 10.76 -6.85 -14.20
N LEU A 15 11.51 -5.85 -14.68
CA LEU A 15 12.68 -6.05 -15.54
C LEU A 15 13.78 -6.83 -14.80
N TYR A 16 14.02 -6.50 -13.53
CA TYR A 16 15.02 -7.15 -12.70
C TYR A 16 14.69 -8.61 -12.41
N THR A 17 13.45 -8.91 -12.01
CA THR A 17 12.98 -10.29 -11.78
C THR A 17 13.16 -11.16 -13.01
N GLN A 18 12.87 -10.63 -14.20
CA GLN A 18 13.04 -11.38 -15.45
C GLN A 18 14.51 -11.55 -15.83
N ALA A 19 15.32 -10.50 -15.69
CA ALA A 19 16.75 -10.56 -15.98
C ALA A 19 17.51 -11.50 -15.01
N SER A 20 16.94 -11.78 -13.84
CA SER A 20 17.45 -12.74 -12.86
C SER A 20 16.89 -14.17 -13.05
N SER A 21 15.87 -14.34 -13.90
CA SER A 21 15.25 -15.66 -14.15
C SER A 21 16.01 -16.46 -15.20
N GLU A 22 16.25 -17.75 -14.94
CA GLU A 22 16.88 -18.65 -15.91
C GLU A 22 15.89 -18.99 -17.04
N GLY A 23 16.01 -18.32 -18.18
CA GLY A 23 15.18 -18.61 -19.35
C GLY A 23 15.17 -17.50 -20.39
N ALA A 24 14.74 -17.84 -21.61
CA ALA A 24 14.54 -16.83 -22.65
C ALA A 24 13.36 -15.90 -22.26
N PRO A 25 13.50 -14.58 -22.43
CA PRO A 25 12.45 -13.63 -22.07
C PRO A 25 11.20 -13.85 -22.91
N VAL A 26 10.05 -14.07 -22.25
CA VAL A 26 8.75 -14.19 -22.92
C VAL A 26 7.97 -12.89 -22.71
N PRO A 27 7.68 -12.06 -23.72
CA PRO A 27 7.03 -10.76 -23.52
C PRO A 27 5.72 -10.78 -22.70
N ALA A 28 4.92 -11.84 -22.84
CA ALA A 28 3.69 -12.02 -22.06
C ALA A 28 3.96 -12.28 -20.56
N SER A 29 5.14 -12.76 -20.16
CA SER A 29 5.52 -12.94 -18.76
C SER A 29 5.72 -11.60 -18.06
N TYR A 30 6.31 -10.60 -18.73
CA TYR A 30 6.61 -9.28 -18.15
C TYR A 30 5.34 -8.56 -17.70
N GLN A 31 4.31 -8.52 -18.55
CA GLN A 31 3.06 -7.85 -18.20
C GLN A 31 2.36 -8.54 -17.02
N LYS A 32 2.41 -9.87 -16.96
CA LYS A 32 1.84 -10.64 -15.85
C LYS A 32 2.58 -10.37 -14.54
N VAL A 33 3.92 -10.31 -14.57
CA VAL A 33 4.74 -9.97 -13.40
C VAL A 33 4.46 -8.53 -12.93
N LEU A 34 4.44 -7.57 -13.86
CA LEU A 34 4.09 -6.18 -13.55
C LEU A 34 2.71 -6.08 -12.88
N GLN A 35 1.72 -6.76 -13.44
CA GLN A 35 0.37 -6.81 -12.88
C GLN A 35 0.36 -7.41 -11.46
N SER A 36 1.15 -8.45 -11.22
CA SER A 36 1.25 -9.09 -9.89
C SER A 36 1.83 -8.13 -8.84
N HIS A 37 2.80 -7.27 -9.20
CA HIS A 37 3.31 -6.25 -8.29
C HIS A 37 2.25 -5.23 -7.91
N PHE A 38 1.41 -4.79 -8.86
CA PHE A 38 0.29 -3.89 -8.57
C PHE A 38 -0.80 -4.56 -7.73
N GLU A 39 -1.06 -5.85 -7.95
CA GLU A 39 -1.99 -6.63 -7.13
C GLU A 39 -1.51 -6.77 -5.69
N LEU A 40 -0.21 -7.01 -5.49
CA LEU A 40 0.38 -7.09 -4.16
C LEU A 40 0.31 -5.71 -3.45
N THR A 41 0.61 -4.62 -4.17
CA THR A 41 0.45 -3.25 -3.68
C THR A 41 -0.99 -2.96 -3.24
N ARG A 42 -1.97 -3.41 -4.02
CA ARG A 42 -3.40 -3.27 -3.74
C ARG A 42 -3.84 -4.10 -2.53
N SER A 43 -3.35 -5.32 -2.41
CA SER A 43 -3.60 -6.20 -1.26
C SER A 43 -3.05 -5.60 0.02
N LEU A 44 -1.86 -4.98 -0.02
CA LEU A 44 -1.28 -4.27 1.13
C LEU A 44 -2.16 -3.10 1.59
N LEU A 45 -2.60 -2.21 0.68
CA LEU A 45 -3.54 -1.13 1.02
C LEU A 45 -4.82 -1.67 1.65
N LEU A 46 -5.41 -2.70 1.03
CA LEU A 46 -6.65 -3.29 1.51
C LEU A 46 -6.45 -3.89 2.91
N TYR A 47 -5.34 -4.58 3.15
CA TYR A 47 -5.05 -5.20 4.43
C TYR A 47 -4.86 -4.17 5.54
N LEU A 48 -4.07 -3.12 5.33
CA LEU A 48 -3.91 -2.05 6.33
C LEU A 48 -5.26 -1.39 6.66
N THR A 49 -6.06 -1.11 5.63
CA THR A 49 -7.41 -0.53 5.81
C THR A 49 -8.34 -1.49 6.56
N TYR A 50 -8.29 -2.78 6.24
CA TYR A 50 -9.08 -3.82 6.89
C TYR A 50 -8.67 -3.98 8.36
N PHE A 51 -7.38 -4.07 8.65
CA PHE A 51 -6.84 -4.21 10.00
C PHE A 51 -7.25 -3.05 10.90
N LEU A 52 -7.10 -1.80 10.40
CA LEU A 52 -7.56 -0.59 11.09
C LEU A 52 -9.05 -0.69 11.46
N GLY A 53 -9.89 -1.15 10.51
CA GLY A 53 -11.30 -1.39 10.75
C GLY A 53 -11.59 -2.50 11.76
N GLN A 54 -10.77 -3.56 11.80
CA GLN A 54 -10.92 -4.65 12.77
C GLN A 54 -10.62 -4.19 14.20
N ILE A 55 -9.63 -3.31 14.40
CA ILE A 55 -9.37 -2.70 15.72
C ILE A 55 -10.64 -1.98 16.22
N ALA A 56 -11.26 -1.17 15.36
CA ALA A 56 -12.49 -0.44 15.73
C ALA A 56 -13.66 -1.39 16.06
N ARG A 57 -13.91 -2.40 15.21
CA ARG A 57 -14.99 -3.38 15.39
C ARG A 57 -14.76 -4.31 16.57
N PHE A 58 -13.52 -4.47 17.03
CA PHE A 58 -13.24 -5.23 18.24
C PHE A 58 -13.93 -4.65 19.48
N SER A 59 -14.28 -3.36 19.49
CA SER A 59 -15.09 -2.77 20.57
C SER A 59 -16.44 -3.49 20.77
N GLU A 60 -17.12 -3.89 19.69
CA GLU A 60 -18.37 -4.64 19.76
C GLU A 60 -18.14 -6.06 20.27
N LYS A 61 -17.10 -6.75 19.76
CA LYS A 61 -16.70 -8.09 20.21
C LYS A 61 -16.39 -8.08 21.71
N ASN A 62 -15.64 -7.10 22.18
CA ASN A 62 -15.31 -6.92 23.59
C ASN A 62 -16.56 -6.61 24.44
N ALA A 63 -17.46 -5.73 23.96
CA ALA A 63 -18.71 -5.43 24.66
C ALA A 63 -19.56 -6.70 24.87
N HIS A 64 -19.71 -7.52 23.82
CA HIS A 64 -20.42 -8.79 23.91
C HIS A 64 -19.73 -9.77 24.87
N GLN A 65 -18.40 -9.90 24.81
CA GLN A 65 -17.63 -10.79 25.69
C GLN A 65 -17.77 -10.38 27.17
N ARG A 66 -17.67 -9.08 27.47
CA ARG A 66 -17.79 -8.56 28.85
C ARG A 66 -19.20 -8.72 29.39
N ALA A 67 -20.22 -8.44 28.58
CA ALA A 67 -21.62 -8.65 28.97
C ALA A 67 -21.98 -10.13 29.19
N SER A 68 -21.27 -11.05 28.52
CA SER A 68 -21.50 -12.51 28.60
C SER A 68 -20.74 -13.19 29.75
N LYS A 69 -20.01 -12.44 30.59
CA LYS A 69 -19.37 -12.99 31.79
C LYS A 69 -20.43 -13.59 32.72
N HIS A 70 -20.07 -14.63 33.48
CA HIS A 70 -20.99 -15.28 34.41
C HIS A 70 -21.55 -14.30 35.47
N LEU A 71 -20.77 -13.30 35.87
CA LEU A 71 -21.19 -12.23 36.77
C LEU A 71 -20.67 -10.88 36.23
N PRO A 72 -21.40 -10.23 35.30
CA PRO A 72 -20.93 -9.00 34.69
C PRO A 72 -21.09 -7.83 35.66
N THR A 73 -20.05 -6.99 35.75
CA THR A 73 -20.09 -5.74 36.52
C THR A 73 -20.88 -4.65 35.77
N ALA A 74 -21.24 -3.55 36.46
CA ALA A 74 -21.89 -2.41 35.80
C ALA A 74 -21.01 -1.79 34.69
N GLU A 75 -19.68 -1.87 34.84
CA GLU A 75 -18.72 -1.44 33.82
C GLU A 75 -18.64 -2.42 32.64
N ASP A 76 -18.80 -3.74 32.89
CA ASP A 76 -18.87 -4.75 31.83
C ASP A 76 -20.08 -4.57 30.91
N LEU A 77 -21.17 -4.00 31.42
CA LEU A 77 -22.40 -3.72 30.66
C LEU A 77 -22.37 -2.36 29.93
N LYS A 78 -21.38 -1.50 30.21
CA LYS A 78 -21.27 -0.13 29.68
C LYS A 78 -20.03 0.09 28.82
N VAL A 79 -19.60 -0.95 28.11
CA VAL A 79 -18.48 -0.83 27.15
C VAL A 79 -18.88 0.13 26.04
N ASN A 80 -18.08 1.17 25.84
CA ASN A 80 -18.32 2.16 24.80
C ASN A 80 -17.89 1.60 23.42
N ILE A 81 -18.84 1.54 22.49
CA ILE A 81 -18.66 1.04 21.11
C ILE A 81 -18.63 2.17 20.06
N LYS A 82 -18.48 3.44 20.47
CA LYS A 82 -18.54 4.62 19.58
C LYS A 82 -17.62 4.47 18.35
N ILE A 83 -16.45 3.87 18.54
CA ILE A 83 -15.43 3.68 17.49
C ILE A 83 -15.84 2.68 16.40
N ALA A 84 -16.61 1.64 16.73
CA ALA A 84 -17.14 0.74 15.70
C ALA A 84 -18.07 1.48 14.73
N GLY A 85 -18.76 2.51 15.20
CA GLY A 85 -19.58 3.40 14.39
C GLY A 85 -18.83 4.61 13.81
N ASN A 86 -17.50 4.58 13.71
CA ASN A 86 -16.74 5.70 13.16
C ASN A 86 -17.21 6.03 11.73
N LYS A 87 -17.52 7.30 11.46
CA LYS A 87 -18.16 7.75 10.21
C LYS A 87 -17.27 7.54 8.99
N ILE A 88 -15.95 7.64 9.14
CA ILE A 88 -15.01 7.46 8.04
C ILE A 88 -14.88 5.97 7.72
N LEU A 89 -14.72 5.11 8.74
CA LEU A 89 -14.70 3.66 8.55
C LEU A 89 -16.01 3.14 7.95
N TRP A 90 -17.15 3.69 8.37
CA TRP A 90 -18.44 3.30 7.82
C TRP A 90 -18.53 3.59 6.32
N LYS A 91 -18.06 4.77 5.87
CA LYS A 91 -17.95 5.09 4.44
C LYS A 91 -17.06 4.11 3.68
N ILE A 92 -15.97 3.62 4.29
CA ILE A 92 -15.10 2.59 3.68
C ILE A 92 -15.87 1.28 3.51
N TRP A 93 -16.56 0.83 4.56
CA TRP A 93 -17.26 -0.46 4.54
C TRP A 93 -18.47 -0.45 3.60
N GLU A 94 -19.11 0.70 3.42
CA GLU A 94 -20.20 0.87 2.48
C GLU A 94 -19.75 1.00 1.02
N ASP A 95 -18.48 1.32 0.78
CA ASP A 95 -17.94 1.48 -0.57
C ASP A 95 -17.97 0.16 -1.36
N GLU A 96 -18.54 0.22 -2.57
CA GLU A 96 -18.70 -0.96 -3.42
C GLU A 96 -17.36 -1.52 -3.91
N SER A 97 -16.35 -0.67 -4.13
CA SER A 97 -15.02 -1.14 -4.52
C SER A 97 -14.33 -1.85 -3.35
N TYR A 98 -14.51 -1.36 -2.12
CA TYR A 98 -14.01 -2.01 -0.91
C TYR A 98 -14.64 -3.39 -0.72
N LYS A 99 -15.99 -3.49 -0.77
CA LYS A 99 -16.71 -4.77 -0.63
C LYS A 99 -16.24 -5.80 -1.65
N LYS A 100 -16.11 -5.40 -2.92
CA LYS A 100 -15.59 -6.26 -3.99
C LYS A 100 -14.16 -6.71 -3.72
N ALA A 101 -13.29 -5.79 -3.30
CA ALA A 101 -11.89 -6.10 -3.01
C ALA A 101 -11.75 -7.06 -1.82
N VAL A 102 -12.51 -6.86 -0.74
CA VAL A 102 -12.54 -7.76 0.43
C VAL A 102 -13.05 -9.14 0.03
N SER A 103 -14.09 -9.23 -0.79
CA SER A 103 -14.63 -10.53 -1.26
C SER A 103 -13.61 -11.30 -2.10
N ALA A 104 -12.86 -10.59 -2.95
CA ALA A 104 -11.87 -11.19 -3.85
C ALA A 104 -10.56 -11.58 -3.13
N ILE A 105 -9.98 -10.66 -2.35
CA ILE A 105 -8.67 -10.85 -1.68
C ILE A 105 -8.80 -11.59 -0.35
N LYS A 106 -9.93 -11.42 0.35
CA LYS A 106 -10.22 -12.03 1.66
C LYS A 106 -9.14 -11.72 2.72
N PRO A 107 -8.86 -10.44 3.01
CA PRO A 107 -7.83 -10.04 3.99
C PRO A 107 -8.05 -10.63 5.39
N GLY A 108 -9.28 -10.99 5.74
CA GLY A 108 -9.59 -11.68 7.00
C GLY A 108 -8.93 -13.05 7.18
N GLN A 109 -8.50 -13.72 6.09
CA GLN A 109 -7.77 -14.99 6.19
C GLN A 109 -6.30 -14.81 6.64
N LEU A 110 -5.78 -13.60 6.51
CA LEU A 110 -4.41 -13.23 6.90
C LEU A 110 -4.38 -12.50 8.24
N LEU A 111 -5.55 -12.26 8.84
CA LEU A 111 -5.69 -11.44 10.04
C LEU A 111 -5.18 -12.21 11.26
N ASP A 112 -4.25 -11.61 11.99
CA ASP A 112 -3.92 -12.04 13.35
C ASP A 112 -4.90 -11.38 14.35
N GLU A 113 -5.80 -12.19 14.92
CA GLU A 113 -6.79 -11.71 15.90
C GLU A 113 -6.17 -11.26 17.23
N GLU A 114 -5.02 -11.82 17.62
CA GLU A 114 -4.33 -11.42 18.86
C GLU A 114 -3.66 -10.05 18.68
N LEU A 115 -3.08 -9.75 17.50
CA LEU A 115 -2.59 -8.40 17.20
C LEU A 115 -3.72 -7.36 17.22
N VAL A 116 -4.89 -7.68 16.64
CA VAL A 116 -6.06 -6.79 16.70
C VAL A 116 -6.49 -6.53 18.14
N LYS A 117 -6.56 -7.59 18.95
CA LYS A 117 -6.94 -7.50 20.37
C LYS A 117 -5.93 -6.69 21.18
N LYS A 118 -4.63 -6.90 20.98
CA LYS A 118 -3.55 -6.13 21.62
C LYS A 118 -3.62 -4.66 21.23
N ALA A 119 -3.81 -4.35 19.94
CA ALA A 119 -3.97 -2.98 19.47
C ALA A 119 -5.22 -2.31 20.08
N TYR A 120 -6.34 -3.03 20.15
CA TYR A 120 -7.54 -2.51 20.79
C TYR A 120 -7.38 -2.28 22.31
N GLN A 121 -6.63 -3.12 23.02
CA GLN A 121 -6.31 -2.91 24.43
C GLN A 121 -5.48 -1.64 24.62
N LYS A 122 -4.43 -1.45 23.81
CA LYS A 122 -3.64 -0.21 23.79
C LYS A 122 -4.51 1.02 23.47
N LEU A 123 -5.45 0.90 22.53
CA LEU A 123 -6.43 1.95 22.24
C LEU A 123 -7.22 2.33 23.50
N CYS A 124 -7.75 1.36 24.24
CA CYS A 124 -8.52 1.60 25.47
C CYS A 124 -7.70 2.32 26.56
N GLU A 125 -6.39 2.08 26.60
CA GLU A 125 -5.47 2.68 27.57
C GLU A 125 -5.01 4.09 27.18
N SER A 126 -5.22 4.50 25.93
CA SER A 126 -4.77 5.80 25.40
C SER A 126 -5.61 6.99 25.90
N PRO A 127 -4.99 8.16 26.19
CA PRO A 127 -5.73 9.38 26.48
C PRO A 127 -6.55 9.87 25.28
N GLU A 128 -6.07 9.67 24.06
CA GLU A 128 -6.73 10.05 22.80
C GLU A 128 -8.09 9.35 22.67
N TYR A 129 -8.13 8.03 22.95
CA TYR A 129 -9.39 7.29 22.91
C TYR A 129 -10.33 7.70 24.04
N ARG A 130 -9.82 7.92 25.26
CA ARG A 130 -10.63 8.40 26.39
C ARG A 130 -11.30 9.74 26.08
N GLN A 131 -10.58 10.66 25.43
CA GLN A 131 -11.15 11.91 24.95
C GLN A 131 -12.17 11.67 23.83
N TYR A 132 -11.84 10.84 22.84
CA TYR A 132 -12.74 10.54 21.73
C TYR A 132 -14.10 9.98 22.20
N ILE A 133 -14.11 9.12 23.22
CA ILE A 133 -15.35 8.50 23.73
C ILE A 133 -16.09 9.33 24.78
N SER A 134 -15.47 10.36 25.38
CA SER A 134 -16.13 11.24 26.36
C SER A 134 -17.04 12.28 25.70
N GLU A 135 -16.75 12.61 24.44
CA GLU A 135 -17.56 13.53 23.65
C GLU A 135 -18.68 12.76 22.93
N GLU A 136 -19.94 13.19 23.08
CA GLU A 136 -21.07 12.53 22.40
C GLU A 136 -21.17 12.94 20.91
N SER A 137 -20.57 14.08 20.55
CA SER A 137 -20.56 14.57 19.18
C SER A 137 -19.73 13.66 18.26
N ARG A 138 -20.07 13.66 16.97
CA ARG A 138 -19.33 12.96 15.90
C ARG A 138 -18.81 13.97 14.90
N GLU A 139 -17.92 14.84 15.37
CA GLU A 139 -17.25 15.82 14.53
C GLU A 139 -16.25 15.13 13.61
N ASN A 140 -16.23 15.52 12.33
CA ASN A 140 -15.33 14.92 11.34
C ASN A 140 -13.85 15.00 11.74
N LYS A 141 -13.47 16.04 12.49
CA LYS A 141 -12.10 16.23 12.99
C LYS A 141 -11.70 15.10 13.96
N GLN A 142 -12.52 14.83 14.97
CA GLN A 142 -12.23 13.80 15.98
C GLN A 142 -12.32 12.38 15.41
N GLU A 143 -13.31 12.13 14.55
CA GLU A 143 -13.47 10.87 13.83
C GLU A 143 -12.24 10.54 12.99
N LYS A 144 -11.56 11.56 12.49
CA LYS A 144 -10.31 11.43 11.74
C LYS A 144 -9.11 11.27 12.67
N GLU A 145 -8.94 12.15 13.64
CA GLU A 145 -7.78 12.17 14.55
C GLU A 145 -7.62 10.83 15.28
N ILE A 146 -8.73 10.18 15.68
CA ILE A 146 -8.63 8.87 16.33
C ILE A 146 -8.14 7.76 15.37
N LEU A 147 -8.49 7.83 14.08
CA LEU A 147 -8.01 6.86 13.09
C LEU A 147 -6.55 7.09 12.71
N GLU A 148 -6.11 8.35 12.64
CA GLU A 148 -4.71 8.71 12.47
C GLU A 148 -3.88 8.18 13.64
N PHE A 149 -4.33 8.40 14.87
CA PHE A 149 -3.70 7.83 16.07
C PHE A 149 -3.64 6.29 16.02
N MET A 150 -4.73 5.63 15.64
CA MET A 150 -4.74 4.17 15.50
C MET A 150 -3.75 3.67 14.46
N LEU A 151 -3.68 4.32 13.29
CA LEU A 151 -2.75 3.96 12.23
C LEU A 151 -1.30 4.20 12.65
N GLU A 152 -0.97 5.38 13.15
CA GLU A 152 0.41 5.76 13.48
C GLU A 152 0.90 5.06 14.76
N ASN A 153 0.14 5.16 15.85
CA ASN A 153 0.61 4.75 17.18
C ASN A 153 0.32 3.30 17.53
N LEU A 154 -0.72 2.69 16.96
CA LEU A 154 -1.12 1.32 17.32
C LEU A 154 -0.77 0.29 16.26
N MET A 155 -0.54 0.72 15.01
CA MET A 155 -0.11 -0.14 13.92
C MET A 155 1.34 0.14 13.55
N LEU A 156 1.66 1.32 13.01
CA LEU A 156 2.97 1.58 12.40
C LEU A 156 4.12 1.70 13.42
N ASN A 157 3.83 2.09 14.67
CA ASN A 157 4.80 2.14 15.77
C ASN A 157 4.79 0.86 16.65
N ASP A 158 4.15 -0.23 16.20
CA ASP A 158 4.14 -1.52 16.91
C ASP A 158 5.01 -2.54 16.15
N ASP A 159 6.13 -2.94 16.76
CA ASP A 159 7.09 -3.86 16.13
C ASP A 159 6.47 -5.20 15.73
N ASP A 160 5.54 -5.75 16.55
CA ASP A 160 4.88 -7.02 16.23
C ASP A 160 3.98 -6.89 14.99
N PHE A 161 3.27 -5.76 14.85
CA PHE A 161 2.50 -5.46 13.65
C PHE A 161 3.40 -5.27 12.42
N ILE A 162 4.53 -4.56 12.56
CA ILE A 162 5.48 -4.37 11.45
C ILE A 162 6.05 -5.71 10.99
N ASN A 163 6.51 -6.55 11.92
CA ASN A 163 7.00 -7.90 11.60
C ASN A 163 5.93 -8.73 10.88
N HIS A 164 4.68 -8.70 11.36
CA HIS A 164 3.56 -9.39 10.72
C HIS A 164 3.30 -8.91 9.29
N ILE A 165 3.36 -7.60 9.05
CA ILE A 165 3.19 -7.03 7.70
C ILE A 165 4.35 -7.43 6.79
N GLU A 166 5.59 -7.39 7.28
CA GLU A 166 6.78 -7.78 6.51
C GLU A 166 6.75 -9.26 6.10
N GLU A 167 6.24 -10.13 6.97
CA GLU A 167 6.04 -11.55 6.66
C GLU A 167 4.95 -11.77 5.60
N LEU A 168 3.86 -11.01 5.64
CA LEU A 168 2.75 -11.15 4.69
C LEU A 168 3.00 -10.48 3.33
N PHE A 169 3.72 -9.35 3.34
CA PHE A 169 3.85 -8.47 2.19
C PHE A 169 5.32 -8.18 1.92
N SER A 170 5.92 -8.97 1.03
CA SER A 170 7.33 -8.80 0.62
C SER A 170 7.63 -7.44 -0.02
N ASN A 171 6.60 -6.69 -0.42
CA ASN A 171 6.70 -5.34 -0.97
C ASN A 171 6.56 -4.24 0.11
N TRP A 172 6.48 -4.58 1.41
CA TRP A 172 6.36 -3.59 2.48
C TRP A 172 7.50 -2.57 2.45
N SER A 173 8.75 -3.04 2.29
CA SER A 173 9.93 -2.18 2.22
C SER A 173 9.88 -1.16 1.07
N ASP A 174 9.22 -1.50 -0.04
CA ASP A 174 9.15 -0.66 -1.23
C ASP A 174 7.90 0.23 -1.26
N ASP A 175 6.75 -0.32 -0.86
CA ASP A 175 5.45 0.32 -1.03
C ASP A 175 4.89 0.90 0.28
N GLY A 176 5.37 0.46 1.43
CA GLY A 176 4.80 0.78 2.75
C GLY A 176 4.60 2.27 2.96
N GLU A 177 5.66 3.07 2.74
CA GLU A 177 5.60 4.53 2.88
C GLU A 177 4.51 5.16 1.98
N MET A 178 4.49 4.78 0.69
CA MET A 178 3.49 5.29 -0.26
C MET A 178 2.07 4.89 0.16
N ILE A 179 1.88 3.65 0.61
CA ILE A 179 0.58 3.13 0.99
C ILE A 179 0.07 3.80 2.26
N VAL A 180 0.94 4.01 3.24
CA VAL A 180 0.62 4.77 4.46
C VAL A 180 0.21 6.19 4.09
N LEU A 181 0.97 6.88 3.23
CA LEU A 181 0.62 8.23 2.78
C LEU A 181 -0.71 8.27 2.01
N LEU A 182 -1.01 7.24 1.22
CA LEU A 182 -2.26 7.12 0.50
C LEU A 182 -3.45 6.94 1.45
N LEU A 183 -3.30 6.06 2.43
CA LEU A 183 -4.31 5.78 3.45
C LEU A 183 -4.54 7.02 4.33
N ASP A 184 -3.47 7.63 4.82
CA ASP A 184 -3.51 8.89 5.56
C ASP A 184 -4.19 10.02 4.76
N GLY A 185 -3.81 10.22 3.50
CA GLY A 185 -4.44 11.19 2.62
C GLY A 185 -5.96 10.97 2.44
N PHE A 186 -6.38 9.71 2.42
CA PHE A 186 -7.79 9.33 2.37
C PHE A 186 -8.51 9.63 3.68
N LEU A 187 -7.94 9.27 4.82
CA LEU A 187 -8.48 9.60 6.14
C LEU A 187 -8.60 11.13 6.31
N LYS A 188 -7.62 11.89 5.81
CA LYS A 188 -7.58 13.36 5.87
C LYS A 188 -8.63 14.06 5.03
N LYS A 189 -8.83 13.63 3.78
CA LYS A 189 -9.62 14.38 2.79
C LYS A 189 -10.95 13.72 2.47
N THR A 190 -11.24 12.53 3.02
CA THR A 190 -12.38 11.69 2.60
C THR A 190 -12.46 11.56 1.08
N SER A 191 -11.31 11.53 0.39
CA SER A 191 -11.26 11.33 -1.05
C SER A 191 -11.78 9.93 -1.37
N HIS A 192 -12.25 9.66 -2.59
CA HIS A 192 -12.63 8.30 -2.95
C HIS A 192 -11.38 7.44 -3.19
N ILE A 193 -11.18 6.36 -2.42
CA ILE A 193 -10.23 5.28 -2.78
C ILE A 193 -11.00 4.23 -3.57
N ASN A 194 -10.49 3.87 -4.75
CA ASN A 194 -10.95 2.68 -5.44
C ASN A 194 -10.06 1.49 -5.04
N PHE A 195 -10.61 0.55 -4.27
CA PHE A 195 -9.90 -0.66 -3.80
C PHE A 195 -9.80 -1.77 -4.86
N THR A 196 -10.49 -1.62 -5.99
CA THR A 196 -10.41 -2.55 -7.14
C THR A 196 -9.42 -2.08 -8.20
N GLN A 197 -9.24 -0.78 -8.36
CA GLN A 197 -8.38 -0.18 -9.37
C GLN A 197 -7.45 0.86 -8.74
N MET A 198 -6.17 0.49 -8.59
CA MET A 198 -5.17 1.35 -7.94
C MET A 198 -4.52 2.35 -8.92
N LEU A 199 -4.55 2.04 -10.20
CA LEU A 199 -4.01 2.84 -11.31
C LEU A 199 -5.16 3.37 -12.16
N GLY A 200 -5.18 4.67 -12.41
CA GLY A 200 -5.98 5.23 -13.51
C GLY A 200 -5.50 4.71 -14.86
N ASP A 201 -6.35 4.78 -15.87
CA ASP A 201 -6.07 4.21 -17.20
C ASP A 201 -4.79 4.79 -17.83
N ASP A 202 -4.57 6.11 -17.65
CA ASP A 202 -3.37 6.83 -18.08
C ASP A 202 -2.08 6.27 -17.46
N LYS A 203 -2.14 5.94 -16.17
CA LYS A 203 -1.02 5.36 -15.41
C LYS A 203 -0.78 3.90 -15.76
N ALA A 204 -1.86 3.14 -15.96
CA ALA A 204 -1.77 1.76 -16.41
C ALA A 204 -1.18 1.67 -17.82
N GLU A 205 -1.51 2.61 -18.71
CA GLU A 205 -0.91 2.73 -20.03
C GLU A 205 0.57 3.13 -19.94
N PHE A 206 0.91 4.15 -19.14
CA PHE A 206 2.30 4.54 -18.90
C PHE A 206 3.17 3.35 -18.42
N ALA A 207 2.68 2.58 -17.44
CA ALA A 207 3.37 1.40 -16.92
C ALA A 207 3.65 0.36 -18.01
N ARG A 208 2.63 0.03 -18.81
CA ARG A 208 2.72 -0.94 -19.90
C ARG A 208 3.66 -0.47 -21.01
N SER A 209 3.50 0.78 -21.45
CA SER A 209 4.31 1.36 -22.52
C SER A 209 5.78 1.46 -22.11
N LEU A 210 6.09 1.85 -20.88
CA LEU A 210 7.48 1.95 -20.41
C LEU A 210 8.14 0.58 -20.39
N LEU A 211 7.48 -0.40 -19.80
CA LEU A 211 7.94 -1.78 -19.77
C LEU A 211 8.19 -2.32 -21.19
N GLN A 212 7.21 -2.20 -22.08
CA GLN A 212 7.28 -2.69 -23.45
C GLN A 212 8.41 -2.01 -24.22
N THR A 213 8.54 -0.68 -24.12
CA THR A 213 9.58 0.09 -24.80
C THR A 213 10.98 -0.37 -24.39
N VAL A 214 11.20 -0.56 -23.09
CA VAL A 214 12.51 -0.99 -22.57
C VAL A 214 12.87 -2.39 -23.05
N VAL A 215 11.90 -3.32 -23.05
CA VAL A 215 12.10 -4.69 -23.53
C VAL A 215 12.38 -4.72 -25.03
N GLU A 216 11.52 -4.09 -25.84
CA GLU A 216 11.61 -4.13 -27.31
C GLU A 216 12.80 -3.36 -27.86
N LYS A 217 13.24 -2.30 -27.17
CA LYS A 217 14.37 -1.46 -27.60
C LYS A 217 15.66 -1.76 -26.82
N SER A 218 15.71 -2.82 -26.01
CA SER A 218 16.81 -3.10 -25.07
C SER A 218 18.20 -3.00 -25.72
N GLU A 219 18.42 -3.64 -26.87
CA GLU A 219 19.71 -3.60 -27.59
C GLU A 219 20.06 -2.19 -28.08
N HIS A 220 19.06 -1.46 -28.62
CA HIS A 220 19.27 -0.10 -29.08
C HIS A 220 19.58 0.85 -27.92
N LEU A 221 18.84 0.74 -26.82
CA LEU A 221 19.09 1.53 -25.61
C LEU A 221 20.51 1.27 -25.09
N GLU A 222 20.93 0.01 -25.04
CA GLU A 222 22.29 -0.37 -24.64
C GLU A 222 23.36 0.22 -25.57
N SER A 223 23.13 0.19 -26.88
CA SER A 223 24.04 0.78 -27.88
C SER A 223 24.25 2.29 -27.70
N LEU A 224 23.30 2.99 -27.07
CA LEU A 224 23.41 4.41 -26.74
C LEU A 224 24.11 4.65 -25.39
N ILE A 225 23.94 3.73 -24.44
CA ILE A 225 24.51 3.82 -23.09
C ILE A 225 26.00 3.47 -23.11
N VAL A 226 26.37 2.33 -23.70
CA VAL A 226 27.73 1.78 -23.64
C VAL A 226 28.81 2.78 -24.09
N PRO A 227 28.66 3.50 -25.23
CA PRO A 227 29.66 4.48 -25.67
C PRO A 227 29.82 5.70 -24.75
N LYS A 228 28.90 5.93 -23.81
CA LYS A 228 28.94 7.05 -22.85
C LYS A 228 29.60 6.67 -21.52
N LEU A 229 29.87 5.39 -21.30
CA LEU A 229 30.57 4.91 -20.12
C LEU A 229 32.06 5.29 -20.19
N LYS A 230 32.51 6.16 -19.29
CA LYS A 230 33.92 6.55 -19.19
C LYS A 230 34.57 5.75 -18.07
N ASN A 231 35.61 4.99 -18.38
CA ASN A 231 36.37 4.16 -17.43
C ASN A 231 35.55 3.04 -16.77
N TRP A 232 34.33 2.75 -17.26
CA TRP A 232 33.50 1.65 -16.81
C TRP A 232 33.39 0.60 -17.91
N ASP A 233 33.52 -0.64 -17.50
CA ASP A 233 33.30 -1.80 -18.36
C ASP A 233 31.81 -2.16 -18.30
N PRO A 234 31.09 -2.20 -19.44
CA PRO A 234 29.68 -2.53 -19.49
C PRO A 234 29.33 -3.83 -18.76
N GLU A 235 30.20 -4.84 -18.84
CA GLU A 235 29.96 -6.16 -18.24
C GLU A 235 30.06 -6.12 -16.71
N ARG A 236 30.67 -5.08 -16.14
CA ARG A 236 30.84 -4.90 -14.69
C ARG A 236 29.78 -3.98 -14.08
N ILE A 237 28.87 -3.43 -14.88
CA ILE A 237 27.77 -2.62 -14.37
C ILE A 237 26.77 -3.53 -13.67
N ALA A 238 26.33 -3.16 -12.47
CA ALA A 238 25.31 -3.93 -11.77
C ALA A 238 24.04 -3.99 -12.64
N GLN A 239 23.42 -5.17 -12.71
CA GLN A 239 22.26 -5.40 -13.56
C GLN A 239 21.13 -4.38 -13.31
N LEU A 240 20.93 -4.00 -12.05
CA LEU A 240 19.96 -2.98 -11.63
C LEU A 240 20.28 -1.60 -12.24
N ASP A 241 21.54 -1.18 -12.19
CA ASP A 241 21.99 0.11 -12.74
C ASP A 241 21.79 0.16 -14.26
N MET A 242 22.12 -0.93 -14.96
CA MET A 242 21.90 -1.03 -16.40
C MET A 242 20.39 -0.94 -16.75
N ILE A 243 19.52 -1.58 -15.94
CA ILE A 243 18.07 -1.48 -16.10
C ILE A 243 17.61 -0.02 -15.93
N LEU A 244 18.06 0.66 -14.87
CA LEU A 244 17.70 2.05 -14.61
C LEU A 244 18.15 2.99 -15.74
N LEU A 245 19.37 2.80 -16.26
CA LEU A 245 19.88 3.56 -17.41
C LEU A 245 19.02 3.30 -18.66
N LYS A 246 18.70 2.04 -18.96
CA LYS A 246 17.83 1.69 -20.10
C LYS A 246 16.45 2.30 -19.96
N MET A 247 15.85 2.26 -18.77
CA MET A 247 14.56 2.90 -18.51
C MET A 247 14.61 4.41 -18.68
N GLY A 248 15.65 5.08 -18.17
CA GLY A 248 15.82 6.52 -18.31
C GLY A 248 16.01 6.95 -19.77
N VAL A 249 16.82 6.23 -20.55
CA VAL A 249 17.01 6.50 -21.99
C VAL A 249 15.73 6.19 -22.78
N ALA A 250 15.00 5.13 -22.43
CA ALA A 250 13.73 4.80 -23.06
C ALA A 250 12.69 5.90 -22.81
N GLU A 251 12.55 6.35 -21.57
CA GLU A 251 11.63 7.45 -21.24
C GLU A 251 12.02 8.73 -21.98
N PHE A 252 13.31 9.08 -21.98
CA PHE A 252 13.82 10.27 -22.64
C PHE A 252 13.54 10.30 -24.15
N LEU A 253 13.67 9.15 -24.83
CA LEU A 253 13.55 9.08 -26.29
C LEU A 253 12.11 8.86 -26.78
N TYR A 254 11.29 8.15 -26.01
CA TYR A 254 10.00 7.65 -26.50
C TYR A 254 8.78 8.22 -25.76
N PHE A 255 8.97 9.03 -24.72
CA PHE A 255 7.89 9.62 -23.93
C PHE A 255 7.90 11.15 -24.04
N GLU A 256 7.49 11.66 -25.21
CA GLU A 256 7.54 13.09 -25.57
C GLU A 256 6.80 14.03 -24.61
N THR A 257 5.82 13.50 -23.87
CA THR A 257 5.05 14.28 -22.88
C THR A 257 5.80 14.49 -21.56
N ILE A 258 6.95 13.83 -21.36
CA ILE A 258 7.74 13.92 -20.13
C ILE A 258 8.98 14.78 -20.41
N PRO A 259 9.14 15.93 -19.71
CA PRO A 259 10.30 16.78 -19.93
C PRO A 259 11.62 16.07 -19.60
N PRO A 260 12.68 16.24 -20.40
CA PRO A 260 13.99 15.62 -20.17
C PRO A 260 14.55 15.75 -18.75
N LYS A 261 14.40 16.93 -18.14
CA LYS A 261 14.86 17.18 -16.75
C LYS A 261 14.08 16.36 -15.73
N VAL A 262 12.78 16.16 -15.95
CA VAL A 262 11.94 15.34 -15.06
C VAL A 262 12.38 13.89 -15.17
N THR A 263 12.56 13.37 -16.39
CA THR A 263 13.09 12.01 -16.58
C THR A 263 14.41 11.83 -15.86
N ILE A 264 15.40 12.70 -16.08
CA ILE A 264 16.71 12.60 -15.41
C ILE A 264 16.56 12.56 -13.88
N ASN A 265 15.75 13.45 -13.30
CA ASN A 265 15.55 13.50 -11.85
C ASN A 265 14.86 12.27 -11.26
N GLU A 266 14.10 11.52 -12.05
CA GLU A 266 13.35 10.34 -11.58
C GLU A 266 14.21 9.06 -11.56
N TYR A 267 15.39 9.08 -12.20
CA TYR A 267 16.34 7.96 -12.28
C TYR A 267 17.68 8.25 -11.56
N ILE A 268 17.73 9.33 -10.76
CA ILE A 268 18.82 9.67 -9.83
C ILE A 268 18.36 9.35 -8.41
#